data_AF-A0A137QJW2-F1
#
_entry.id   AF-A0A137QJW2-F1
#
_cell.length_a   1.000
_cell.length_b   1.000
_cell.length_c   1.000
_cell.angle_alpha   90.00
_cell.angle_beta   90.00
_cell.angle_gamma   90.00
#
_symmetry.space_group_name_H-M   'P 1'
#
loop_
_entity.id
_entity.type
_entity.pdbx_description
1 polymer ?
#
loop_
_entity_poly.entity_id
_entity_poly.type
_entity_poly.pdbx_seq_one_letter_code
_entity_poly.pdbx_strand_id
1 'polypeptide(L)' 'YCKTCETCACTKTSTTKLSGQLHSLPIPTQPWDRIGIDFVGPFPKSKGYNYL' A
#
# COMPACT_ATOMS: atom_id res chain seq x y z
N TYR A 1 -21.56 -5.75 23.49
CA TYR A 1 -20.29 -5.79 24.23
C TYR A 1 -19.08 -5.56 23.32
N CYS A 2 -18.67 -6.51 22.45
CA CYS A 2 -17.45 -6.33 21.63
C CYS A 2 -17.50 -5.15 20.63
N LYS A 3 -18.69 -4.80 20.11
CA LYS A 3 -18.86 -3.65 19.20
C LYS A 3 -18.81 -2.28 19.90
N THR A 4 -18.98 -2.25 21.22
CA THR A 4 -19.09 -1.02 22.03
C THR A 4 -17.94 -0.90 23.03
N CYS A 5 -16.99 -1.84 23.03
CA CYS A 5 -15.81 -1.84 23.88
C CYS A 5 -14.64 -1.20 23.12
N GLU A 6 -14.09 -0.12 23.66
CA GLU A 6 -12.99 0.62 23.07
C GLU A 6 -11.75 -0.26 22.84
N THR A 7 -11.32 -0.99 23.87
CA THR A 7 -10.17 -1.90 23.77
C THR A 7 -10.35 -2.94 22.67
N CYS A 8 -11.56 -3.51 22.52
CA CYS A 8 -11.83 -4.45 21.44
C CYS A 8 -11.79 -3.79 20.06
N ALA A 9 -12.31 -2.56 19.93
CA ALA A 9 -12.33 -1.83 18.66
C ALA A 9 -10.93 -1.41 18.20
N CYS A 10 -10.04 -1.04 19.13
CA CYS A 10 -8.66 -0.67 18.80
C CYS A 10 -7.77 -1.87 18.49
N THR A 11 -7.97 -3.00 19.19
CA THR A 11 -7.07 -4.16 19.07
C THR A 11 -7.53 -5.16 18.01
N LYS A 12 -8.84 -5.27 17.72
CA LYS A 12 -9.35 -6.24 16.75
C LYS A 12 -9.55 -5.59 15.39
N THR A 13 -8.82 -6.09 14.41
CA THR A 13 -9.03 -5.72 13.01
C THR A 13 -10.33 -6.34 12.48
N SER A 14 -10.96 -5.65 11.52
CA SER A 14 -12.09 -6.19 10.77
C SER A 14 -11.65 -7.43 9.99
N THR A 15 -12.41 -8.51 10.09
CA THR A 15 -12.22 -9.72 9.27
C THR A 15 -12.87 -9.61 7.90
N THR A 16 -13.65 -8.56 7.67
CA THR A 16 -14.26 -8.27 6.37
C THR A 16 -13.32 -7.40 5.54
N LYS A 17 -13.11 -7.80 4.27
CA LYS A 17 -12.38 -6.99 3.30
C LYS A 17 -13.04 -5.63 3.13
N LEU A 18 -12.24 -4.60 2.86
CA LEU A 18 -12.77 -3.30 2.47
C LEU A 18 -13.69 -3.49 1.26
N SER A 19 -14.96 -3.10 1.42
CA SER A 19 -15.93 -3.13 0.34
C SER A 19 -15.73 -1.86 -0.48
N GLY A 20 -15.20 -2.01 -1.69
CA GLY A 20 -14.92 -0.90 -2.61
C GLY A 20 -14.38 -1.43 -3.92
N GLN A 21 -14.78 -0.81 -5.04
CA GLN A 21 -14.19 -1.14 -6.33
C GLN A 21 -12.78 -0.56 -6.40
N LEU A 22 -11.84 -1.30 -6.99
CA LEU A 22 -10.54 -0.74 -7.31
C LEU A 22 -10.74 0.38 -8.34
N HIS A 23 -10.50 1.62 -7.92
CA HIS A 23 -10.51 2.76 -8.83
C HIS A 23 -9.16 2.86 -9.52
N SER A 24 -9.04 2.22 -10.68
CA SER A 24 -7.85 2.34 -11.53
C SER A 24 -7.61 3.81 -11.90
N LEU A 25 -6.33 4.19 -11.97
CA LEU A 25 -5.95 5.48 -12.50
C LEU A 25 -6.33 5.57 -13.99
N PRO A 26 -6.74 6.76 -14.49
CA PRO A 26 -7.03 6.93 -15.92
C PRO A 26 -5.81 6.56 -16.80
N ILE A 27 -6.02 6.22 -18.07
CA ILE A 27 -4.91 5.92 -18.98
C ILE A 27 -4.15 7.24 -19.30
N PRO A 28 -2.82 7.29 -19.15
CA PRO A 28 -2.02 8.45 -19.58
C PRO A 28 -2.08 8.63 -21.11
N THR A 29 -2.05 9.88 -21.60
CA THR A 29 -2.27 10.23 -23.02
C THR A 29 -1.01 10.62 -23.77
N GLN A 30 0.03 11.03 -23.06
CA GLN A 30 1.32 11.45 -23.60
C GLN A 30 2.46 10.87 -22.76
N PRO A 31 3.68 10.75 -23.33
CA PRO A 31 4.85 10.38 -22.55
C PRO A 31 5.02 11.30 -21.34
N TRP A 32 5.40 10.74 -20.20
CA TRP A 32 5.65 11.46 -18.94
C TRP A 32 4.42 12.08 -18.26
N ASP A 33 3.20 11.81 -18.74
CA ASP A 33 1.96 12.27 -18.10
C ASP A 33 1.85 11.81 -16.63
N ARG A 34 2.39 10.63 -16.31
CA ARG A 34 2.43 10.06 -14.96
C ARG A 34 3.68 9.23 -14.77
N ILE A 35 4.29 9.35 -13.60
CA ILE A 35 5.48 8.60 -13.19
C ILE A 35 5.21 8.00 -11.81
N GLY A 36 5.23 6.67 -11.73
CA GLY A 36 5.26 5.94 -10.46
C GLY A 36 6.70 5.54 -10.16
N ILE A 37 7.15 5.80 -8.93
CA ILE A 37 8.48 5.42 -8.44
C ILE A 37 8.28 4.65 -7.15
N ASP A 38 8.96 3.52 -7.03
CA ASP A 38 8.99 2.70 -5.82
C ASP A 38 10.41 2.21 -5.58
N PHE A 39 10.74 1.88 -4.33
CA PHE A 39 12.05 1.37 -3.94
C PHE A 39 11.95 -0.10 -3.59
N VAL A 40 12.84 -0.92 -4.16
CA VAL A 40 12.90 -2.34 -3.86
C VAL A 40 14.16 -2.65 -3.06
N GLY A 41 14.02 -3.37 -1.95
CA GLY A 41 15.13 -3.80 -1.10
C GLY A 41 14.72 -4.06 0.36
N PRO A 42 15.67 -4.25 1.28
CA PRO A 42 17.12 -4.21 1.05
C PRO A 42 17.64 -5.50 0.40
N PHE A 43 18.51 -5.34 -0.59
CA PHE A 43 19.28 -6.41 -1.20
C PHE A 43 20.65 -6.60 -0.52
N PRO A 44 21.35 -7.71 -0.78
CA PRO A 44 22.78 -7.80 -0.49
C PRO A 44 23.53 -6.63 -1.15
N LYS A 45 24.46 -6.01 -0.43
CA LYS A 45 25.18 -4.84 -0.93
C LYS A 45 25.98 -5.19 -2.19
N SER A 46 25.80 -4.39 -3.24
CA SER A 46 26.61 -4.42 -4.45
C SER A 46 27.18 -3.03 -4.70
N LYS A 47 28.51 -2.92 -4.75
CA LYS A 47 29.22 -1.64 -4.90
C LYS A 47 28.80 -0.56 -3.87
N GLY A 48 28.33 -0.98 -2.69
CA GLY A 48 27.87 -0.09 -1.62
C GLY A 48 26.37 0.23 -1.62
N TYR A 49 25.60 -0.22 -2.62
CA TYR A 49 24.17 0.03 -2.73
C TYR A 49 23.35 -1.23 -2.45
N ASN A 50 22.12 -1.06 -1.94
CA ASN A 50 21.23 -2.16 -1.56
C ASN A 50 19.74 -1.90 -1.86
N TYR A 51 19.41 -0.83 -2.57
CA TYR A 51 18.04 -0.56 -3.05
C TYR A 51 18.08 -0.20 -4.52
N LEU A 52 17.02 -0.55 -5.24
CA LEU A 52 16.74 -0.15 -6.62
C LEU A 52 15.56 0.81 -6.64
#